data_AF-A0A2V6FNM8-F1
#
_entry.id   AF-A0A2V6FNM8-F1
#
_cell.length_a   1.000
_cell.length_b   1.000
_cell.length_c   1.000
_cell.angle_alpha   90.00
_cell.angle_beta   90.00
_cell.angle_gamma   90.00
#
_symmetry.space_group_name_H-M   'P 1'
#
loop_
_entity.id
_entity.type
_entity.pdbx_description
1 polymer ?
#
loop_
_entity_poly.entity_id
_entity_poly.type
_entity_poly.pdbx_seq_one_letter_code
_entity_poly.pdbx_strand_id
1 'polypeptide(L)'
;MIANVLRERKNGNYATYIHNRYINYSNICILSCQFCAFAAKKRDAHAFEYKIDEIISAVREALTLGITEVHMVGGLHPTLKKEWYLDL
;
A
#
# COMPACT_ATOMS: atom_id res chain seq x y z
N MET A 1 -19.27 9.48 -24.84
CA MET A 1 -18.28 9.42 -25.93
C MET A 1 -17.21 10.53 -25.88
N ILE A 2 -17.49 11.73 -25.31
CA ILE A 2 -16.52 12.84 -25.18
C ILE A 2 -15.26 12.46 -24.38
N ALA A 3 -15.41 11.67 -23.30
CA ALA A 3 -14.28 11.26 -22.47
C ALA A 3 -13.20 10.49 -23.24
N ASN A 4 -13.59 9.63 -24.20
CA ASN A 4 -12.62 8.87 -25.00
C ASN A 4 -11.80 9.80 -25.92
N VAL A 5 -12.46 10.77 -26.56
CA VAL A 5 -11.80 11.76 -27.42
C VAL A 5 -10.78 12.58 -26.64
N LEU A 6 -11.11 13.02 -25.42
CA LEU A 6 -10.17 13.77 -24.58
C LEU A 6 -9.01 12.89 -24.10
N ARG A 7 -9.28 11.62 -23.74
CA ARG A 7 -8.24 10.64 -23.36
C ARG A 7 -7.25 10.41 -24.50
N GLU A 8 -7.74 10.19 -25.71
CA GLU A 8 -6.90 9.95 -26.90
C GLU A 8 -6.10 11.19 -27.31
N ARG A 9 -6.68 12.40 -27.20
CA ARG A 9 -5.92 13.63 -27.45
C ARG A 9 -4.75 13.82 -26.48
N LYS A 10 -4.94 13.47 -25.21
CA LYS A 10 -3.90 13.65 -24.18
C LYS A 10 -2.86 12.53 -24.18
N ASN A 11 -3.30 11.29 -24.35
CA ASN A 11 -2.47 10.11 -24.09
C ASN A 11 -2.25 9.24 -25.34
N GLY A 12 -2.82 9.60 -26.50
CA GLY A 12 -2.85 8.75 -27.69
C GLY A 12 -3.60 7.44 -27.45
N ASN A 13 -3.21 6.40 -28.20
CA ASN A 13 -3.69 5.05 -28.01
C ASN A 13 -2.75 4.21 -27.10
N TYR A 14 -2.18 4.84 -26.09
CA TYR A 14 -1.33 4.19 -25.10
C TYR A 14 -2.10 3.91 -23.82
N ALA A 15 -1.88 2.73 -23.25
CA ALA A 15 -2.24 2.38 -21.88
C ALA A 15 -0.94 1.99 -21.15
N THR A 16 -0.60 2.75 -20.11
CA THR A 16 0.61 2.51 -19.31
C THR A 16 0.28 1.65 -18.10
N TYR A 17 1.25 0.87 -17.65
CA TYR A 17 1.17 0.10 -16.42
C TYR A 17 2.51 0.17 -15.69
N ILE A 18 2.49 -0.26 -14.43
CA ILE A 18 3.70 -0.47 -13.63
C ILE A 18 3.63 -1.83 -12.96
N HIS A 19 4.78 -2.49 -12.86
CA HIS A 19 4.93 -3.68 -12.02
C HIS A 19 5.44 -3.24 -10.64
N ASN A 20 4.54 -3.19 -9.67
CA ASN A 20 4.83 -2.75 -8.31
C ASN A 20 4.64 -3.87 -7.28
N ARG A 21 5.13 -3.62 -6.06
CA ARG A 21 4.79 -4.41 -4.88
C ARG A 21 3.96 -3.57 -3.92
N TYR A 22 2.70 -3.97 -3.75
CA TYR A 22 1.79 -3.34 -2.79
C TYR A 22 1.93 -4.02 -1.42
N ILE A 23 2.28 -3.26 -0.38
CA ILE A 23 2.50 -3.75 0.98
C ILE A 23 1.56 -3.03 1.93
N ASN A 24 0.71 -3.81 2.60
CA ASN A 24 -0.06 -3.37 3.74
C ASN A 24 0.71 -3.71 5.00
N TYR A 25 1.44 -2.75 5.59
CA TYR A 25 2.31 -3.05 6.75
C TYR A 25 1.50 -3.30 8.03
N SER A 26 0.31 -2.70 8.15
CA SER A 26 -0.59 -2.90 9.27
C SER A 26 -2.02 -2.53 8.87
N ASN A 27 -3.00 -3.27 9.35
CA ASN A 27 -4.42 -2.88 9.27
C ASN A 27 -4.94 -2.26 10.57
N ILE A 28 -4.06 -1.95 11.54
CA ILE A 28 -4.44 -1.30 12.79
C ILE A 28 -4.65 0.19 12.54
N CYS A 29 -5.82 0.70 12.91
CA CYS A 29 -6.19 2.10 12.66
C CYS A 29 -6.93 2.72 13.84
N ILE A 30 -6.62 3.98 14.12
CA ILE A 30 -7.36 4.77 15.11
C ILE A 30 -8.78 5.09 14.64
N LEU A 31 -9.00 5.22 13.32
CA LEU A 31 -10.29 5.53 12.72
C LEU A 31 -11.19 4.29 12.59
N SER A 32 -12.45 4.53 12.21
CA SER A 32 -13.49 3.50 12.01
C SER A 32 -14.37 3.81 10.79
N CYS A 33 -13.73 4.00 9.62
CA CYS A 33 -14.43 4.28 8.38
C CYS A 33 -15.31 3.08 7.96
N GLN A 34 -16.60 3.32 7.70
CA GLN A 34 -17.60 2.26 7.47
C GLN A 34 -17.34 1.38 6.24
N PHE A 35 -16.56 1.87 5.28
CA PHE A 35 -16.22 1.16 4.05
C PHE A 35 -14.81 0.55 4.07
N CYS A 36 -14.03 0.74 5.15
CA CYS A 36 -12.62 0.39 5.20
C CYS A 36 -12.37 -0.86 6.05
N ALA A 37 -11.72 -1.86 5.45
CA ALA A 37 -11.33 -3.08 6.15
C ALA A 37 -10.15 -2.89 7.14
N PHE A 38 -9.50 -1.72 7.16
CA PHE A 38 -8.38 -1.43 8.07
C PHE A 38 -8.83 -0.74 9.36
N ALA A 39 -10.12 -0.74 9.68
CA ALA A 39 -10.62 -0.22 10.95
C ALA A 39 -10.33 -1.16 12.15
N ALA A 40 -9.29 -2.00 12.07
CA ALA A 40 -8.97 -2.98 13.11
C ALA A 40 -8.37 -2.29 14.34
N LYS A 41 -8.77 -2.75 15.52
CA LYS A 41 -8.10 -2.43 16.79
C LYS A 41 -7.09 -3.52 17.10
N LYS A 42 -6.01 -3.17 17.81
CA LYS A 42 -4.90 -4.10 18.14
C LYS A 42 -5.35 -5.41 18.82
N ARG A 43 -6.51 -5.40 19.49
CA ARG A 43 -7.10 -6.57 20.16
C ARG A 43 -7.99 -7.44 19.27
N ASP A 44 -8.31 -6.98 18.07
CA ASP A 44 -9.22 -7.70 17.19
C ASP A 44 -8.48 -8.89 16.56
N ALA A 45 -9.16 -10.03 16.45
CA ALA A 45 -8.53 -11.27 15.97
C ALA A 45 -7.97 -11.20 14.54
N HIS A 46 -8.45 -10.25 13.74
CA HIS A 46 -8.02 -10.03 12.35
C HIS A 46 -6.97 -8.90 12.23
N ALA A 47 -6.54 -8.31 13.35
CA ALA A 47 -5.51 -7.28 13.33
C ALA A 47 -4.14 -7.88 13.03
N PHE A 48 -3.35 -7.19 12.22
CA PHE A 48 -1.98 -7.55 11.90
C PHE A 48 -1.10 -6.31 11.83
N GLU A 49 0.18 -6.49 12.14
CA GLU A 49 1.26 -5.51 12.03
C GLU A 49 2.53 -6.29 11.69
N TYR A 50 3.09 -6.05 10.51
CA TYR A 50 4.33 -6.69 10.06
C TYR A 50 5.53 -5.99 10.69
N LYS A 51 6.55 -6.78 11.03
CA LYS A 51 7.88 -6.27 11.38
C LYS A 51 8.59 -5.74 10.13
N ILE A 52 9.48 -4.78 10.33
CA ILE A 52 10.31 -4.21 9.24
C ILE A 52 11.04 -5.32 8.47
N ASP A 53 11.61 -6.31 9.15
CA ASP A 53 12.31 -7.42 8.50
C ASP A 53 11.40 -8.26 7.58
N GLU A 54 10.13 -8.45 7.96
CA GLU A 54 9.14 -9.16 7.14
C GLU A 54 8.79 -8.34 5.89
N ILE A 55 8.66 -7.02 6.04
CA ILE A 55 8.44 -6.09 4.93
C ILE A 55 9.64 -6.13 3.96
N ILE A 56 10.86 -6.03 4.47
CA ILE A 56 12.09 -6.09 3.68
C ILE A 56 12.21 -7.43 2.95
N SER A 57 11.89 -8.55 3.60
CA SER A 57 11.89 -9.87 2.94
C SER A 57 10.92 -9.91 1.77
N ALA A 58 9.68 -9.44 1.96
CA ALA A 58 8.68 -9.39 0.91
C ALA A 58 9.08 -8.48 -0.26
N VAL A 59 9.78 -7.37 0.01
CA VAL A 59 10.33 -6.49 -1.03
C VAL A 59 11.47 -7.20 -1.78
N ARG A 60 12.40 -7.86 -1.07
CA ARG A 60 13.51 -8.59 -1.69
C ARG A 60 13.03 -9.70 -2.62
N GLU A 61 12.03 -10.46 -2.21
CA GLU A 61 11.40 -11.46 -3.07
C GLU A 61 10.81 -10.82 -4.33
N ALA A 62 10.05 -9.72 -4.17
CA ALA A 62 9.43 -9.04 -5.28
C ALA A 62 10.45 -8.37 -6.23
N LEU A 63 11.62 -7.93 -5.74
CA LEU A 63 12.71 -7.44 -6.58
C LEU A 63 13.20 -8.50 -7.57
N THR A 64 13.22 -9.78 -7.17
CA THR A 64 13.59 -10.87 -8.09
C THR A 64 12.61 -11.04 -9.26
N LEU A 65 11.38 -10.53 -9.10
CA LEU A 65 10.33 -10.55 -10.12
C LEU A 65 10.36 -9.30 -11.02
N GLY A 66 11.32 -8.38 -10.80
CA GLY A 66 11.49 -7.18 -11.62
C GLY A 66 10.50 -6.06 -11.33
N ILE A 67 10.02 -5.93 -10.09
CA ILE A 67 9.30 -4.71 -9.69
C ILE A 67 10.20 -3.49 -9.76
N THR A 68 9.61 -2.31 -9.97
CA THR A 68 10.34 -1.04 -9.98
C THR A 68 9.87 -0.07 -8.90
N GLU A 69 8.76 -0.38 -8.22
CA GLU A 69 8.16 0.49 -7.20
C GLU A 69 7.53 -0.34 -6.07
N VAL A 70 7.56 0.21 -4.85
CA VAL A 70 6.87 -0.33 -3.68
C VAL A 70 5.80 0.68 -3.26
N HIS A 71 4.55 0.24 -3.19
CA HIS A 71 3.45 1.03 -2.65
C HIS A 71 3.19 0.57 -1.22
N MET A 72 3.52 1.41 -0.25
CA MET A 72 3.42 1.08 1.17
C MET A 72 2.22 1.82 1.78
N VAL A 73 1.23 1.06 2.24
CA VAL A 73 -0.05 1.55 2.74
C VAL A 73 -0.37 0.86 4.07
N GLY A 74 -1.17 1.48 4.92
CA GLY A 74 -1.61 0.87 6.16
C GLY A 74 -2.73 1.68 6.80
N GLY A 75 -3.20 1.21 7.95
CA GLY A 75 -4.08 1.99 8.81
C GLY A 75 -3.38 3.23 9.36
N LEU A 76 -4.15 4.21 9.84
CA LEU A 76 -3.61 5.33 10.61
C LEU A 76 -3.19 4.81 11.98
N HIS A 77 -1.94 4.34 12.06
CA HIS A 77 -1.45 3.59 13.19
C HIS A 77 -1.35 4.46 14.46
N PRO A 78 -1.97 4.07 15.59
CA PRO A 78 -2.06 4.94 16.77
C PRO A 78 -0.74 5.10 17.53
N THR A 79 0.20 4.15 17.38
CA THR A 79 1.42 4.09 18.20
C THR A 79 2.73 4.14 17.41
N LEU A 80 2.70 3.99 16.08
CA LEU A 80 3.94 4.08 15.29
C LEU A 80 4.32 5.54 15.18
N LYS A 81 5.52 5.86 15.66
CA LYS A 81 6.08 7.20 15.55
C LYS A 81 6.76 7.38 14.20
N LYS A 82 7.10 8.63 13.88
CA LYS A 82 7.80 8.97 12.63
C LYS A 82 9.10 8.17 12.44
N GLU A 83 9.82 7.86 13.52
CA GLU A 83 11.09 7.14 13.49
C GLU A 83 10.95 5.76 12.85
N TRP A 84 9.86 5.06 13.15
CA TRP A 84 9.59 3.75 12.54
C TRP A 84 9.53 3.81 11.00
N TYR A 85 8.97 4.89 10.44
CA TYR A 85 8.89 5.08 8.98
C TYR A 85 10.21 5.52 8.36
N LEU A 86 11.13 6.08 9.16
CA LEU A 86 12.47 6.46 8.72
C LEU A 86 13.47 5.29 8.81
N ASP A 87 13.23 4.37 9.75
CA ASP A 87 14.01 3.14 9.90
C ASP A 87 13.61 2.06 8.87
N LEU A 88 12.37 2.13 8.35
CA LEU A 88 11.87 1.31 7.24
C LEU A 88 12.54 1.66 5.91
#